data_AF-A0A951QIF0-F1
#
_entry.id   AF-A0A951QIF0-F1
#
_cell.length_a   1.000
_cell.length_b   1.000
_cell.length_c   1.000
_cell.angle_alpha   90.00
_cell.angle_beta   90.00
_cell.angle_gamma   90.00
#
_symmetry.space_group_name_H-M   'P 1'
#
loop_
_entity.id
_entity.type
_entity.pdbx_description
1 polymer ?
#
loop_
_entity_poly.entity_id
_entity_poly.type
_entity_poly.pdbx_seq_one_letter_code
_entity_poly.pdbx_strand_id
1 'polypeptide(L)'
;MLTETYILDALEAERDGEQFPIDFDAVWESFGYSRRSDAKRYLLKRSGLKPVVEQGLRQLALLYNHSEDFNKIYLTVDSYKFALARANTVAGAEYLDYLIQIEKQYRVNLERSLFSDPNPEVETLKARIAQLESKSTETESQIAFPKTLEELHQVSGIVHKHQLKDAVQVAFVESVDFELVDGKMRLSIDTFNILVMSLRSRRGTDITKLPAVIRVKTEQYFRFHQQKKRQNTRVARPECIGQLPIPGIQ
;
A
#
# COMPACT_ATOMS: atom_id res chain seq x y z
N MET A 1 45.80 -9.30 -25.42
CA MET A 1 44.88 -8.79 -24.39
C MET A 1 43.48 -8.81 -24.97
N LEU A 2 42.53 -9.45 -24.30
CA LEU A 2 41.11 -9.35 -24.65
C LEU A 2 40.70 -7.88 -24.66
N THR A 3 39.87 -7.49 -25.63
CA THR A 3 39.30 -6.16 -25.68
C THR A 3 38.24 -6.01 -24.61
N GLU A 4 38.16 -4.83 -24.00
CA GLU A 4 37.12 -4.42 -23.04
C GLU A 4 35.70 -4.78 -23.53
N THR A 5 35.49 -4.67 -24.83
CA THR A 5 34.25 -5.04 -25.53
C THR A 5 33.82 -6.47 -25.24
N TYR A 6 34.75 -7.44 -25.21
CA TYR A 6 34.42 -8.85 -25.01
C TYR A 6 33.85 -9.12 -23.62
N ILE A 7 34.37 -8.43 -22.59
CA ILE A 7 33.87 -8.58 -21.22
C ILE A 7 32.50 -7.92 -21.09
N LEU A 8 32.31 -6.75 -21.70
CA LEU A 8 31.02 -6.06 -21.70
C LEU A 8 29.95 -6.89 -22.41
N ASP A 9 30.26 -7.45 -23.58
CA ASP A 9 29.36 -8.34 -24.33
C ASP A 9 28.99 -9.57 -23.47
N ALA A 10 29.96 -10.15 -22.75
CA ALA A 10 29.70 -11.27 -21.86
C ALA A 10 28.82 -10.90 -20.64
N LEU A 11 28.98 -9.70 -20.08
CA LEU A 11 28.15 -9.18 -18.99
C LEU A 11 26.72 -8.86 -19.46
N GLU A 12 26.57 -8.38 -20.69
CA GLU A 12 25.25 -8.17 -21.31
C GLU A 12 24.56 -9.51 -21.61
N ALA A 13 25.29 -10.48 -22.17
CA ALA A 13 24.79 -11.82 -22.42
C ALA A 13 24.33 -12.52 -21.12
N GLU A 14 25.09 -12.40 -20.02
CA GLU A 14 24.67 -12.95 -18.72
C GLU A 14 23.43 -12.25 -18.16
N ARG A 15 23.30 -10.92 -18.36
CA ARG A 15 22.09 -10.16 -18.00
C ARG A 15 20.87 -10.62 -18.80
N ASP A 16 21.06 -10.93 -20.09
CA ASP A 16 20.00 -11.38 -20.99
C ASP A 16 19.67 -12.88 -20.82
N GLY A 17 20.37 -13.57 -19.91
CA GLY A 17 20.06 -14.92 -19.45
C GLY A 17 20.99 -16.02 -20.00
N GLU A 18 22.05 -15.67 -20.71
CA GLU A 18 23.05 -16.64 -21.16
C GLU A 18 23.91 -17.15 -20.00
N GLN A 19 23.93 -18.48 -19.81
CA GLN A 19 24.59 -19.06 -18.64
C GLN A 19 26.12 -19.11 -18.76
N PHE A 20 26.69 -19.25 -19.96
CA PHE A 20 28.13 -19.48 -20.17
C PHE A 20 28.73 -18.61 -21.29
N PRO A 21 28.71 -17.27 -21.16
CA PRO A 21 29.08 -16.38 -22.26
C PRO A 21 30.59 -16.31 -22.55
N ILE A 22 31.45 -16.83 -21.67
CA ILE A 22 32.91 -16.71 -21.81
C ILE A 22 33.52 -17.98 -22.41
N ASP A 23 34.15 -17.86 -23.58
CA ASP A 23 34.97 -18.92 -24.18
C ASP A 23 36.38 -18.89 -23.59
N PHE A 24 36.75 -19.94 -22.85
CA PHE A 24 38.08 -20.08 -22.25
C PHE A 24 39.21 -19.99 -23.27
N ASP A 25 39.00 -20.47 -24.50
CA ASP A 25 40.04 -20.44 -25.53
C ASP A 25 40.29 -19.04 -26.09
N ALA A 26 39.33 -18.13 -25.93
CA ALA A 26 39.55 -16.71 -26.19
C ALA A 26 40.30 -16.05 -25.02
N VAL A 27 40.05 -16.49 -23.79
CA VAL A 27 40.51 -15.78 -22.58
C VAL A 27 41.72 -16.37 -21.86
N TRP A 28 42.23 -17.54 -22.25
CA TRP A 28 43.27 -18.25 -21.49
C TRP A 28 44.55 -17.44 -21.23
N GLU A 29 44.91 -16.50 -22.11
CA GLU A 29 46.09 -15.64 -21.96
C GLU A 29 45.98 -14.72 -20.73
N SER A 30 44.77 -14.33 -20.35
CA SER A 30 44.53 -13.45 -19.19
C SER A 30 44.99 -14.09 -17.88
N PHE A 31 45.12 -15.42 -17.84
CA PHE A 31 45.60 -16.15 -16.69
C PHE A 31 47.13 -16.12 -16.54
N GLY A 32 47.86 -15.53 -17.50
CA GLY A 32 49.32 -15.44 -17.43
C GLY A 32 50.08 -16.74 -17.68
N TYR A 33 49.44 -17.75 -18.27
CA TYR A 33 50.11 -18.98 -18.68
C TYR A 33 50.75 -18.80 -20.07
N SER A 34 51.87 -19.50 -20.32
CA SER A 34 52.54 -19.45 -21.64
C SER A 34 51.88 -20.37 -22.67
N ARG A 35 51.11 -21.38 -22.22
CA ARG A 35 50.45 -22.36 -23.08
C ARG A 35 49.00 -22.54 -22.66
N ARG A 36 48.11 -22.56 -23.66
CA ARG A 36 46.68 -22.87 -23.48
C ARG A 36 46.45 -24.19 -22.77
N SER A 37 47.27 -25.22 -23.04
CA SER A 37 47.18 -26.53 -22.38
C SER A 37 47.39 -26.46 -20.87
N ASP A 38 48.29 -25.60 -20.42
CA ASP A 38 48.62 -25.46 -18.99
C ASP A 38 47.51 -24.71 -18.26
N ALA A 39 46.93 -23.70 -18.91
CA ALA A 39 45.76 -22.98 -18.43
C ALA A 39 44.53 -23.92 -18.31
N LYS A 40 44.25 -24.74 -19.33
CA LYS A 40 43.17 -25.76 -19.29
C LYS A 40 43.41 -26.76 -18.16
N ARG A 41 44.63 -27.27 -18.02
CA ARG A 41 45.00 -28.22 -16.97
C ARG A 41 44.84 -27.61 -15.58
N TYR A 42 45.18 -26.34 -15.42
CA TYR A 42 44.96 -25.59 -14.18
C TYR A 42 43.46 -25.51 -13.86
N LEU A 43 42.65 -25.08 -14.82
CA LEU A 43 41.21 -24.92 -14.67
C LEU A 43 40.53 -26.24 -14.28
N LEU A 44 40.94 -27.36 -14.88
CA LEU A 44 40.37 -28.68 -14.61
C LEU A 44 40.87 -29.34 -13.32
N LYS A 45 42.10 -29.04 -12.86
CA LYS A 45 42.72 -29.75 -11.72
C LYS A 45 42.82 -28.95 -10.42
N ARG A 46 42.95 -27.63 -10.48
CA ARG A 46 43.35 -26.79 -9.34
C ARG A 46 42.40 -25.66 -8.99
N SER A 47 41.50 -25.30 -9.90
CA SER A 47 40.54 -24.21 -9.66
C SER A 47 39.61 -24.49 -8.47
N GLY A 48 39.37 -25.76 -8.11
CA GLY A 48 38.39 -26.14 -7.09
C GLY A 48 36.94 -25.86 -7.50
N LEU A 49 36.70 -25.61 -8.79
CA LEU A 49 35.38 -25.50 -9.40
C LEU A 49 34.72 -26.90 -9.40
N LYS A 50 33.72 -27.13 -8.54
CA LYS A 50 32.79 -28.28 -8.50
C LYS A 50 31.38 -27.74 -8.23
N PRO A 51 30.26 -28.42 -8.54
CA PRO A 51 29.81 -29.06 -9.78
C PRO A 51 29.20 -28.05 -10.79
N VAL A 52 29.27 -26.74 -10.56
CA VAL A 52 28.66 -25.73 -11.47
C VAL A 52 29.36 -25.72 -12.83
N VAL A 53 30.69 -25.78 -12.83
CA VAL A 53 31.49 -25.97 -14.06
C VAL A 53 31.31 -27.37 -14.64
N GLU A 54 31.05 -28.38 -13.81
CA GLU A 54 30.82 -29.76 -14.27
C GLU A 54 29.42 -29.95 -14.88
N GLN A 55 28.39 -29.21 -14.42
CA GLN A 55 27.05 -29.21 -15.02
C GLN A 55 27.04 -28.44 -16.36
N GLY A 56 27.72 -27.30 -16.46
CA GLY A 56 27.89 -26.58 -17.74
C GLY A 56 28.70 -27.37 -18.76
N LEU A 57 29.82 -27.97 -18.35
CA LEU A 57 30.63 -28.84 -19.21
C LEU A 57 29.90 -30.13 -19.60
N ARG A 58 29.08 -30.73 -18.71
CA ARG A 58 28.29 -31.95 -19.03
C ARG A 58 27.06 -31.66 -19.89
N GLN A 59 26.38 -30.53 -19.70
CA GLN A 59 25.21 -30.19 -20.52
C GLN A 59 25.59 -29.87 -21.96
N LEU A 60 26.72 -29.18 -22.18
CA LEU A 60 27.25 -28.94 -23.53
C LEU A 60 27.79 -30.23 -24.17
N ALA A 61 28.44 -31.11 -23.40
CA ALA A 61 28.91 -32.41 -23.90
C ALA A 61 27.78 -33.37 -24.28
N LEU A 62 26.59 -33.27 -23.65
CA LEU A 62 25.42 -34.08 -24.00
C LEU A 62 24.66 -33.55 -25.22
N LEU A 63 24.74 -32.25 -25.51
CA LEU A 63 24.14 -31.65 -26.72
C LEU A 63 24.96 -31.96 -27.98
N TYR A 64 26.28 -32.13 -27.85
CA TYR A 64 27.18 -32.47 -28.95
C TYR A 64 27.71 -33.90 -28.77
N ASN A 65 26.88 -34.87 -29.15
CA ASN A 65 27.29 -36.27 -29.31
C ASN A 65 28.50 -36.36 -30.25
N HIS A 66 29.74 -36.39 -29.75
CA HIS A 66 30.87 -37.14 -30.31
C HIS A 66 32.08 -37.17 -29.36
N SER A 67 32.45 -38.40 -29.03
CA SER A 67 33.80 -38.90 -28.76
C SER A 67 34.91 -38.15 -29.51
N GLU A 68 35.75 -37.39 -28.78
CA GLU A 68 37.24 -37.29 -28.87
C GLU A 68 37.82 -35.93 -28.46
N ASP A 69 37.03 -34.86 -28.35
CA ASP A 69 37.59 -33.52 -28.13
C ASP A 69 37.02 -32.80 -26.89
N PHE A 70 37.81 -32.79 -25.81
CA PHE A 70 37.70 -31.84 -24.69
C PHE A 70 38.06 -30.38 -25.11
N ASN A 71 37.69 -29.93 -26.32
CA ASN A 71 38.37 -28.80 -26.95
C ASN A 71 37.85 -27.42 -26.58
N LYS A 72 36.61 -27.24 -26.13
CA LYS A 72 36.09 -25.91 -25.75
C LYS A 72 35.51 -25.92 -24.34
N ILE A 73 35.88 -24.90 -23.57
CA ILE A 73 35.44 -24.72 -22.18
C ILE A 73 34.75 -23.36 -22.15
N TYR A 74 33.50 -23.35 -21.73
CA TYR A 74 32.75 -22.13 -21.51
C TYR A 74 32.57 -21.88 -20.02
N LEU A 75 32.61 -20.62 -19.61
CA LEU A 75 32.57 -20.19 -18.22
C LEU A 75 31.49 -19.12 -18.03
N THR A 76 30.93 -19.09 -16.83
CA THR A 76 30.20 -17.92 -16.33
C THR A 76 31.21 -16.80 -16.01
N VAL A 77 30.76 -15.56 -15.95
CA VAL A 77 31.64 -14.43 -15.60
C VAL A 77 32.21 -14.62 -14.18
N ASP A 78 31.39 -15.12 -13.25
CA ASP A 78 31.82 -15.45 -11.89
C ASP A 78 32.83 -16.61 -11.84
N SER A 79 32.62 -17.66 -12.63
CA SER A 79 33.55 -18.80 -12.70
C SER A 79 34.91 -18.38 -13.27
N TYR A 80 34.89 -17.47 -14.25
CA TYR A 80 36.08 -16.88 -14.83
C TYR A 80 36.85 -16.01 -13.82
N LYS A 81 36.17 -15.10 -13.11
CA LYS A 81 36.75 -14.29 -12.02
C LYS A 81 37.38 -15.16 -10.93
N PHE A 82 36.66 -16.20 -10.51
CA PHE A 82 37.14 -17.12 -9.49
C PHE A 82 38.38 -17.90 -9.94
N ALA A 83 38.41 -18.34 -11.20
CA ALA A 83 39.56 -19.02 -11.76
C ALA A 83 40.78 -18.09 -11.87
N LEU A 84 40.59 -16.83 -12.25
CA LEU A 84 41.65 -15.81 -12.28
C LEU A 84 42.25 -15.57 -10.88
N ALA A 85 41.38 -15.38 -9.88
CA ALA A 85 41.80 -15.16 -8.49
C ALA A 85 42.66 -16.31 -7.94
N ARG A 86 42.41 -17.55 -8.39
CA ARG A 86 43.14 -18.73 -7.94
C ARG A 86 44.35 -19.07 -8.81
N ALA A 87 44.51 -18.42 -9.97
CA ALA A 87 45.61 -18.71 -10.91
C ALA A 87 46.99 -18.45 -10.28
N ASN A 88 47.03 -17.57 -9.26
CA ASN A 88 48.24 -17.15 -8.54
C ASN A 88 49.35 -16.67 -9.50
N THR A 89 48.96 -15.99 -10.58
CA THR A 89 49.87 -15.32 -11.52
C THR A 89 49.72 -13.82 -11.40
N VAL A 90 50.80 -13.07 -11.63
CA VAL A 90 50.78 -11.59 -11.60
C VAL A 90 49.82 -11.05 -12.65
N ALA A 91 49.92 -11.55 -13.89
CA ALA A 91 49.02 -11.16 -14.97
C ALA A 91 47.55 -11.51 -14.68
N GLY A 92 47.28 -12.64 -14.03
CA GLY A 92 45.91 -13.01 -13.63
C GLY A 92 45.34 -12.10 -12.55
N ALA A 93 46.17 -11.66 -11.60
CA ALA A 93 45.77 -10.70 -10.57
C ALA A 93 45.50 -9.30 -11.16
N GLU A 94 46.40 -8.79 -12.00
CA GLU A 94 46.23 -7.52 -12.70
C GLU A 94 44.95 -7.52 -13.58
N TYR A 95 44.71 -8.63 -14.27
CA TYR A 95 43.52 -8.77 -15.12
C TYR A 95 42.23 -8.89 -14.31
N LEU A 96 42.28 -9.53 -13.14
CA LEU A 96 41.15 -9.57 -12.22
C LEU A 96 40.80 -8.16 -11.71
N ASP A 97 41.80 -7.36 -11.32
CA ASP A 97 41.59 -5.98 -10.90
C ASP A 97 40.99 -5.13 -12.02
N TYR A 98 41.48 -5.32 -13.26
CA TYR A 98 40.91 -4.68 -14.45
C TYR A 98 39.44 -5.06 -14.67
N LEU A 99 39.10 -6.35 -14.58
CA LEU A 99 37.73 -6.83 -14.74
C LEU A 99 36.80 -6.27 -13.66
N ILE A 100 37.26 -6.18 -12.40
CA ILE A 100 36.50 -5.56 -11.30
C ILE A 100 36.22 -4.09 -11.60
N GLN A 101 37.16 -3.36 -12.22
CA GLN A 101 36.96 -1.96 -12.60
C GLN A 101 35.90 -1.82 -13.71
N ILE A 102 35.96 -2.65 -14.75
CA ILE A 102 34.94 -2.67 -15.82
C ILE A 102 33.57 -2.97 -15.23
N GLU A 103 33.45 -3.99 -14.37
CA GLU A 103 32.18 -4.39 -13.78
C GLU A 103 31.58 -3.27 -12.92
N LYS A 104 32.42 -2.54 -12.17
CA LYS A 104 31.99 -1.34 -11.42
C LYS A 104 31.47 -0.25 -12.35
N GLN A 105 32.18 0.06 -13.44
CA GLN A 105 31.76 1.06 -14.41
C GLN A 105 30.45 0.66 -15.10
N TYR A 106 30.32 -0.60 -15.49
CA TYR A 106 29.10 -1.16 -16.07
C TYR A 106 27.90 -1.02 -15.14
N ARG A 107 28.06 -1.34 -13.85
CA ARG A 107 27.00 -1.14 -12.84
C ARG A 107 26.60 0.32 -12.68
N VAL A 108 27.57 1.24 -12.60
CA VAL A 108 27.29 2.68 -12.51
C VAL A 108 26.55 3.18 -13.76
N ASN A 109 26.92 2.69 -14.94
CA ASN A 109 26.25 3.04 -16.19
C ASN A 109 24.82 2.46 -16.24
N LEU A 110 24.62 1.22 -15.79
CA LEU A 110 23.30 0.62 -15.66
C LEU A 110 22.41 1.40 -14.69
N GLU A 111 22.92 1.73 -13.49
CA GLU A 111 22.21 2.56 -12.52
C GLU A 111 21.85 3.91 -13.16
N ARG A 112 22.81 4.57 -13.80
CA ARG A 112 22.54 5.82 -14.51
C ARG A 112 21.45 5.65 -15.56
N SER A 113 21.47 4.59 -16.36
CA SER A 113 20.42 4.35 -17.36
C SER A 113 19.04 4.11 -16.73
N LEU A 114 18.97 3.36 -15.63
CA LEU A 114 17.74 3.07 -14.90
C LEU A 114 17.14 4.30 -14.23
N PHE A 115 17.97 5.24 -13.79
CA PHE A 115 17.53 6.47 -13.12
C PHE A 115 17.49 7.71 -14.03
N SER A 116 18.05 7.65 -15.24
CA SER A 116 18.10 8.80 -16.17
C SER A 116 16.87 8.90 -17.06
N ASP A 117 16.15 7.80 -17.31
CA ASP A 117 14.91 7.87 -18.07
C ASP A 117 13.75 8.13 -17.11
N PRO A 118 13.14 9.33 -17.11
CA PRO A 118 11.90 9.53 -16.37
C PRO A 118 10.85 8.60 -16.97
N ASN A 119 10.55 7.51 -16.28
CA ASN A 119 9.48 6.61 -16.70
C ASN A 119 8.18 7.44 -16.73
N PRO A 120 7.58 7.69 -17.91
CA PRO A 120 6.42 8.55 -18.03
C PRO A 120 5.25 8.01 -17.21
N GLU A 121 5.18 6.70 -17.00
CA GLU A 121 4.19 6.05 -16.15
C GLU A 121 4.37 6.45 -14.67
N VAL A 122 5.61 6.49 -14.17
CA VAL A 122 5.90 6.89 -12.79
C VAL A 122 5.53 8.36 -12.55
N GLU A 123 5.80 9.24 -13.51
CA GLU A 123 5.41 10.65 -13.39
C GLU A 123 3.89 10.83 -13.49
N THR A 124 3.20 10.06 -14.33
CA THR A 124 1.72 10.08 -14.36
C THR A 124 1.11 9.57 -13.05
N LEU A 125 1.71 8.54 -12.45
CA LEU A 125 1.28 7.99 -11.16
C LEU A 125 1.51 8.99 -10.02
N LYS A 126 2.67 9.66 -9.99
CA LYS A 126 2.94 10.75 -9.02
C LYS A 126 1.92 11.88 -9.14
N ALA A 127 1.64 12.33 -10.36
CA ALA A 127 0.63 13.35 -10.61
C ALA A 127 -0.77 12.88 -10.17
N ARG A 128 -1.09 11.60 -10.36
CA ARG A 128 -2.37 11.03 -9.93
C ARG A 128 -2.47 10.92 -8.41
N ILE A 129 -1.40 10.56 -7.71
CA ILE A 129 -1.33 10.54 -6.25
C ILE A 129 -1.57 11.95 -5.70
N ALA A 130 -0.87 12.96 -6.21
CA ALA A 130 -1.06 14.35 -5.79
C ALA A 130 -2.51 14.83 -6.00
N GLN A 131 -3.14 14.46 -7.11
CA GLN A 131 -4.57 14.74 -7.36
C GLN A 131 -5.52 14.01 -6.41
N LEU A 132 -5.17 12.81 -5.95
CA LEU A 132 -5.98 12.05 -5.00
C LEU A 132 -5.83 12.59 -3.57
N GLU A 133 -4.61 12.96 -3.18
CA GLU A 133 -4.32 13.59 -1.90
C GLU A 133 -5.06 14.92 -1.75
N SER A 134 -5.05 15.77 -2.79
CA SER A 134 -5.81 17.03 -2.77
C SER A 134 -7.33 16.81 -2.67
N LYS A 135 -7.86 15.72 -3.25
CA LYS A 135 -9.27 15.36 -3.12
C LYS A 135 -9.61 14.78 -1.75
N SER A 136 -8.69 14.03 -1.13
CA SER A 136 -8.89 13.46 0.20
C SER A 136 -9.01 14.55 1.25
N THR A 137 -8.14 15.56 1.21
CA THR A 137 -8.17 16.69 2.15
C THR A 137 -9.45 17.52 2.02
N GLU A 138 -9.93 17.74 0.79
CA GLU A 138 -11.24 18.37 0.54
C GLU A 138 -12.41 17.55 1.12
N THR A 139 -12.35 16.22 1.03
CA THR A 139 -13.38 15.36 1.63
C THR A 139 -13.29 15.24 3.16
N GLU A 140 -12.09 15.27 3.74
CA GLU A 140 -11.88 15.16 5.19
C GLU A 140 -12.45 16.38 5.95
N SER A 141 -12.33 17.58 5.38
CA SER A 141 -12.98 18.78 5.94
C SER A 141 -14.52 18.71 5.90
N GLN A 142 -15.09 17.98 4.93
CA GLN A 142 -16.54 17.69 4.88
C GLN A 142 -16.96 16.61 5.89
N ILE A 143 -16.03 15.76 6.34
CA ILE A 143 -16.31 14.65 7.28
C ILE A 143 -16.25 15.11 8.74
N ALA A 144 -15.38 16.07 9.10
CA ALA A 144 -15.21 16.54 10.49
C ALA A 144 -16.43 17.32 11.03
N PHE A 145 -16.99 18.22 10.21
CA PHE A 145 -18.17 19.03 10.54
C PHE A 145 -19.30 18.81 9.53
N PRO A 146 -19.93 17.61 9.50
CA PRO A 146 -20.83 17.24 8.42
C PRO A 146 -22.24 17.80 8.59
N LYS A 147 -22.56 18.43 9.74
CA LYS A 147 -23.92 18.85 10.08
C LYS A 147 -24.10 20.35 10.09
N THR A 148 -25.08 20.84 9.35
CA THR A 148 -25.34 22.28 9.25
C THR A 148 -26.26 22.79 10.37
N LEU A 149 -26.14 24.08 10.71
CA LEU A 149 -27.08 24.73 11.63
C LEU A 149 -28.53 24.70 11.10
N GLU A 150 -28.70 24.71 9.78
CA GLU A 150 -29.99 24.54 9.10
C GLU A 150 -30.62 23.18 9.41
N GLU A 151 -29.85 22.10 9.35
CA GLU A 151 -30.31 20.76 9.74
C GLU A 151 -30.72 20.74 11.21
N LEU A 152 -29.93 21.37 12.10
CA LEU A 152 -30.26 21.43 13.53
C LEU A 152 -31.57 22.19 13.77
N HIS A 153 -31.78 23.31 13.07
CA HIS A 153 -33.02 24.08 13.13
C HIS A 153 -34.23 23.26 12.67
N GLN A 154 -34.09 22.55 11.56
CA GLN A 154 -35.16 21.72 11.02
C GLN A 154 -35.52 20.55 11.95
N VAL A 155 -34.52 19.94 12.62
CA VAL A 155 -34.72 18.81 13.54
C VAL A 155 -35.28 19.30 14.88
N SER A 156 -34.68 20.32 15.49
CA SER A 156 -35.02 20.80 16.84
C SER A 156 -36.40 21.47 16.95
N GLY A 157 -36.91 22.05 15.85
CA GLY A 157 -38.21 22.72 15.83
C GLY A 157 -38.22 24.03 16.64
N ILE A 158 -37.05 24.64 16.85
CA ILE A 158 -36.91 25.97 17.47
C ILE A 158 -37.39 27.03 16.50
N VAL A 159 -38.06 28.06 17.02
CA VAL A 159 -38.74 29.08 16.20
C VAL A 159 -37.74 29.97 15.45
N HIS A 160 -36.57 30.23 16.04
CA HIS A 160 -35.61 31.15 15.47
C HIS A 160 -34.19 30.57 15.40
N LYS A 161 -33.63 30.54 14.18
CA LYS A 161 -32.26 30.09 13.90
C LYS A 161 -31.18 30.86 14.67
N HIS A 162 -31.39 32.13 15.01
CA HIS A 162 -30.40 32.90 15.78
C HIS A 162 -30.16 32.32 17.18
N GLN A 163 -31.21 31.80 17.83
CA GLN A 163 -31.10 31.20 19.17
C GLN A 163 -30.20 29.96 19.16
N LEU A 164 -30.21 29.21 18.05
CA LEU A 164 -29.31 28.08 17.84
C LEU A 164 -27.87 28.54 17.62
N LYS A 165 -27.69 29.58 16.80
CA LYS A 165 -26.37 30.17 16.56
C LYS A 165 -25.74 30.65 17.86
N ASP A 166 -26.50 31.39 18.67
CA ASP A 166 -26.04 31.92 19.95
C ASP A 166 -25.73 30.79 20.93
N ALA A 167 -26.59 29.77 21.01
CA ALA A 167 -26.36 28.60 21.85
C ALA A 167 -25.07 27.84 21.47
N VAL A 168 -24.80 27.68 20.17
CA VAL A 168 -23.57 27.04 19.68
C VAL A 168 -22.36 27.89 20.05
N GLN A 169 -22.39 29.19 19.74
CA GLN A 169 -21.25 30.09 19.97
C GLN A 169 -20.92 30.31 21.44
N VAL A 170 -21.91 30.21 22.33
CA VAL A 170 -21.70 30.39 23.78
C VAL A 170 -21.23 29.11 24.45
N ALA A 171 -21.72 27.94 24.03
CA ALA A 171 -21.51 26.68 24.75
C ALA A 171 -20.40 25.78 24.16
N PHE A 172 -19.87 26.10 22.98
CA PHE A 172 -18.96 25.22 22.23
C PHE A 172 -17.76 25.97 21.64
N VAL A 173 -16.72 25.23 21.24
CA VAL A 173 -15.44 25.78 20.77
C VAL A 173 -15.31 25.70 19.25
N GLU A 174 -14.92 26.81 18.61
CA GLU A 174 -14.64 26.86 17.17
C GLU A 174 -13.40 26.02 16.82
N SER A 175 -13.43 25.31 15.67
CA SER A 175 -12.43 24.32 15.23
C SER A 175 -12.44 22.98 15.97
N VAL A 176 -13.27 22.82 17.00
CA VAL A 176 -13.43 21.55 17.73
C VAL A 176 -14.87 21.03 17.63
N ASP A 177 -15.83 21.89 17.96
CA ASP A 177 -17.25 21.54 18.01
C ASP A 177 -18.02 22.10 16.81
N PHE A 178 -17.57 23.24 16.27
CA PHE A 178 -18.16 23.87 15.09
C PHE A 178 -17.10 24.60 14.26
N GLU A 179 -17.40 24.83 12.99
CA GLU A 179 -16.56 25.58 12.06
C GLU A 179 -17.43 26.48 11.17
N LEU A 180 -16.89 27.66 10.80
CA LEU A 180 -17.50 28.56 9.83
C LEU A 180 -16.91 28.32 8.44
N VAL A 181 -17.63 27.55 7.63
CA VAL A 181 -17.25 27.26 6.24
C VAL A 181 -18.20 28.03 5.31
N ASP A 182 -17.66 28.92 4.48
CA ASP A 182 -18.42 29.75 3.52
C ASP A 182 -19.56 30.58 4.17
N GLY A 183 -19.33 31.10 5.38
CA GLY A 183 -20.33 31.87 6.13
C GLY A 183 -21.49 31.02 6.69
N LYS A 184 -21.41 29.69 6.57
CA LYS A 184 -22.36 28.74 7.17
C LYS A 184 -21.70 28.03 8.34
N MET A 185 -22.43 27.95 9.44
CA MET A 185 -21.98 27.25 10.64
C MET A 185 -22.23 25.75 10.49
N ARG A 186 -21.14 24.98 10.54
CA ARG A 186 -21.15 23.52 10.53
C ARG A 186 -20.75 23.00 11.90
N LEU A 187 -21.32 21.88 12.30
CA LEU A 187 -21.25 21.27 13.62
C LEU A 187 -20.65 19.88 13.49
N SER A 188 -19.89 19.49 14.52
CA SER A 188 -19.46 18.11 14.68
C SER A 188 -20.69 17.22 14.93
N ILE A 189 -20.54 15.92 14.70
CA ILE A 189 -21.62 14.96 14.95
C ILE A 189 -22.03 14.96 16.43
N ASP A 190 -21.07 15.09 17.34
CA ASP A 190 -21.31 15.04 18.78
C ASP A 190 -22.04 16.29 19.26
N THR A 191 -21.57 17.48 18.85
CA THR A 191 -22.22 18.76 19.13
C THR A 191 -23.66 18.77 18.61
N PHE A 192 -23.87 18.30 17.38
CA PHE A 192 -25.20 18.17 16.80
C PHE A 192 -26.11 17.27 17.65
N ASN A 193 -25.63 16.08 18.06
CA ASN A 193 -26.40 15.15 18.87
C ASN A 193 -26.74 15.70 20.27
N ILE A 194 -25.78 16.35 20.92
CA ILE A 194 -25.97 16.99 22.24
C ILE A 194 -27.06 18.06 22.17
N LEU A 195 -27.00 18.90 21.14
CA LEU A 195 -27.99 19.95 20.94
C LEU A 195 -29.37 19.38 20.61
N VAL A 196 -29.47 18.39 19.70
CA VAL A 196 -30.74 17.71 19.42
C VAL A 196 -31.36 17.10 20.68
N MET A 197 -30.55 16.55 21.59
CA MET A 197 -31.03 16.00 22.85
C MET A 197 -31.44 17.08 23.86
N SER A 198 -30.67 18.17 23.96
CA SER A 198 -30.88 19.24 24.94
C SER A 198 -32.05 20.15 24.56
N LEU A 199 -32.25 20.35 23.26
CA LEU A 199 -33.25 21.28 22.71
C LEU A 199 -34.64 20.65 22.57
N ARG A 200 -34.96 19.58 23.31
CA ARG A 200 -36.29 18.96 23.30
C ARG A 200 -37.37 19.99 23.64
N SER A 201 -38.02 20.47 22.58
CA SER A 201 -39.14 21.41 22.63
C SER A 201 -40.34 20.78 23.33
N ARG A 202 -41.12 21.59 24.07
CA ARG A 202 -42.44 21.22 24.64
C ARG A 202 -43.45 20.72 23.60
N ARG A 203 -43.21 20.95 22.30
CA ARG A 203 -44.05 20.50 21.17
C ARG A 203 -43.55 19.20 20.50
N GLY A 204 -42.44 18.63 20.96
CA GLY A 204 -41.84 17.42 20.41
C GLY A 204 -40.92 17.70 19.22
N THR A 205 -39.82 16.95 19.16
CA THR A 205 -38.86 16.93 18.04
C THR A 205 -39.40 15.98 16.96
N ASP A 206 -39.28 16.33 15.68
CA ASP A 206 -39.72 15.46 14.58
C ASP A 206 -38.86 14.19 14.53
N ILE A 207 -39.44 13.08 15.01
CA ILE A 207 -38.75 11.79 15.17
C ILE A 207 -38.24 11.26 13.82
N THR A 208 -38.89 11.61 12.71
CA THR A 208 -38.51 11.14 11.38
C THR A 208 -37.18 11.72 10.91
N LYS A 209 -36.80 12.90 11.44
CA LYS A 209 -35.58 13.63 11.07
C LYS A 209 -34.43 13.44 12.06
N LEU A 210 -34.62 12.62 13.09
CA LEU A 210 -33.59 12.34 14.08
C LEU A 210 -32.47 11.44 13.50
N PRO A 211 -31.21 11.67 13.91
CA PRO A 211 -30.13 10.74 13.64
C PRO A 211 -30.46 9.31 14.09
N ALA A 212 -30.02 8.31 13.31
CA ALA A 212 -30.31 6.90 13.56
C ALA A 212 -29.91 6.44 14.98
N VAL A 213 -28.76 6.91 15.48
CA VAL A 213 -28.26 6.60 16.84
C VAL A 213 -29.24 7.05 17.93
N ILE A 214 -29.85 8.22 17.76
CA ILE A 214 -30.84 8.76 18.70
C ILE A 214 -32.16 8.01 18.58
N ARG A 215 -32.57 7.65 17.35
CA ARG A 215 -33.79 6.87 17.10
C ARG A 215 -33.77 5.51 17.78
N VAL A 216 -32.66 4.76 17.69
CA VAL A 216 -32.52 3.43 18.32
C VAL A 216 -32.72 3.50 19.84
N LYS A 217 -32.07 4.45 20.52
CA LYS A 217 -32.24 4.66 21.96
C LYS A 217 -33.68 5.07 22.32
N THR A 218 -34.30 5.89 21.47
CA THR A 218 -35.68 6.36 21.65
C THR A 218 -36.69 5.22 21.52
N GLU A 219 -36.55 4.37 20.50
CA GLU A 219 -37.39 3.18 20.32
C GLU A 219 -37.23 2.18 21.47
N GLN A 220 -35.99 1.93 21.91
CA GLN A 220 -35.70 1.07 23.06
C GLN A 220 -36.32 1.62 24.35
N TYR A 221 -36.18 2.92 24.62
CA TYR A 221 -36.78 3.59 25.76
C TYR A 221 -38.31 3.46 25.77
N PHE A 222 -38.97 3.74 24.65
CA PHE A 222 -40.43 3.64 24.56
C PHE A 222 -40.92 2.20 24.64
N ARG A 223 -40.22 1.22 24.05
CA ARG A 223 -40.54 -0.22 24.21
C ARG A 223 -40.45 -0.64 25.68
N PHE A 224 -39.38 -0.25 26.38
CA PHE A 224 -39.18 -0.55 27.80
C PHE A 224 -40.29 0.09 28.68
N HIS A 225 -40.64 1.35 28.41
CA HIS A 225 -41.71 2.03 29.17
C HIS A 225 -43.12 1.53 28.86
N GLN A 226 -43.41 1.12 27.61
CA GLN A 226 -44.68 0.50 27.25
C GLN A 226 -44.84 -0.88 27.91
N GLN A 227 -43.76 -1.67 28.01
CA GLN A 227 -43.74 -2.94 28.73
C GLN A 227 -44.00 -2.75 30.23
N LYS A 228 -43.38 -1.73 30.86
CA LYS A 228 -43.68 -1.37 32.26
C LYS A 228 -45.13 -0.92 32.50
N LYS A 229 -45.74 -0.18 31.56
CA LYS A 229 -47.16 0.22 31.67
C LYS A 229 -48.11 -0.97 31.60
N ARG A 230 -47.82 -1.99 30.77
CA ARG A 230 -48.64 -3.21 30.67
C ARG A 230 -48.61 -4.06 31.96
N GLN A 231 -47.51 -4.06 32.69
CA GLN A 231 -47.40 -4.76 33.98
C GLN A 231 -48.18 -4.08 35.12
N ASN A 232 -48.51 -2.79 34.99
CA ASN A 232 -49.27 -2.01 35.98
C ASN A 232 -50.73 -1.77 35.57
N THR A 233 -51.31 -2.65 34.76
CA THR A 233 -52.76 -2.64 34.54
C THR A 233 -53.42 -3.22 35.79
N ARG A 234 -53.75 -2.36 36.75
CA ARG A 234 -54.55 -2.72 37.93
C ARG A 234 -55.79 -3.48 37.44
N VAL A 235 -55.96 -4.70 37.94
CA VAL A 235 -57.20 -5.49 37.76
C VAL A 235 -58.36 -4.62 38.24
N ALA A 236 -59.17 -4.14 37.29
CA ALA A 236 -60.41 -3.45 37.63
C ALA A 236 -61.32 -4.45 38.35
N ARG A 237 -61.68 -4.15 39.60
CA ARG A 237 -62.72 -4.91 40.31
C ARG A 237 -64.06 -4.70 39.58
N PRO A 238 -64.83 -5.76 39.30
CA PRO A 238 -66.09 -5.65 38.59
C PRO A 238 -67.22 -5.32 39.58
N GLU A 239 -67.22 -4.13 40.17
CA GLU A 239 -68.36 -3.66 40.96
C GLU A 239 -68.57 -2.17 40.69
N CYS A 240 -69.40 -1.89 39.67
CA CYS A 240 -70.22 -0.68 39.51
C CYS A 240 -70.94 -0.78 38.17
N ILE A 241 -71.93 -1.68 38.08
CA ILE A 241 -72.95 -1.66 37.03
C ILE A 241 -74.27 -1.38 37.73
N GLY A 242 -74.94 -0.30 37.34
CA GLY A 242 -76.40 -0.17 37.50
C GLY A 242 -76.91 1.08 38.20
N GLN A 243 -76.82 2.23 37.53
CA GLN A 243 -77.96 3.16 37.53
C GLN A 243 -78.39 3.37 36.08
N LEU A 244 -79.49 2.72 35.70
CA LEU A 244 -80.15 2.89 34.41
C LEU A 244 -81.00 4.17 34.43
N PRO A 245 -81.10 4.89 33.31
CA PRO A 245 -81.90 6.10 33.19
C PRO A 245 -83.40 5.78 33.08
N ILE A 246 -84.22 6.64 33.68
CA ILE A 246 -85.68 6.68 33.61
C ILE A 246 -86.10 7.15 32.20
N PRO A 247 -86.99 6.43 31.49
CA PRO A 247 -87.70 6.99 30.36
C PRO A 247 -89.20 7.20 30.66
N GLY A 248 -89.66 8.43 30.43
CA GLY A 248 -90.83 8.65 29.58
C GLY A 248 -92.21 8.46 30.19
N ILE A 249 -92.77 9.59 30.60
CA ILE A 249 -94.20 9.90 30.66
C ILE A 249 -94.89 9.52 29.34
N GLN A 250 -95.99 8.78 29.43
CA GLN A 250 -97.20 8.99 28.63
C GLN A 250 -98.38 9.14 29.58
#